data_AF-A0A0U5HYD1-F1
#
_entry.id   AF-A0A0U5HYD1-F1
#
_cell.length_a   1.000
_cell.length_b   1.000
_cell.length_c   1.000
_cell.angle_alpha   90.00
_cell.angle_beta   90.00
_cell.angle_gamma   90.00
#
_symmetry.space_group_name_H-M   'P 1'
#
loop_
_entity.id
_entity.type
_entity.pdbx_description
1 polymer ?
#
loop_
_entity_poly.entity_id
_entity_poly.type
_entity_poly.pdbx_seq_one_letter_code
_entity_poly.pdbx_strand_id
1 'polypeptide(L)'
;MPQNVTAVAEYHFNRIVRSRVLWLLSLPILLDGIVNVTTTQTAMQYLGNLRYIASFQRGIAICIPFACIFFGARAIAGARGAGQLQTTVLQPVSRLDVLVGKALGQTAALLLAISAVVFVGYLYGTVSGFRPPIPRTLGFEILSGVYAGALTIGMIGLSALFQRAIVPASVAFVGGATSFLFYESIVAAPLKLLYGSASGGSPAGTDGTVLASTQPDAPLGLLALVSRLPPTNAYYAFSNWALGLPNADALSLLIVFNLRPDSVSLGVTPLGPLFGDSGVPLYLHPMASVVTLVSISLVVFAVGYAVFKRSDLQQL
;
A
#
# COMPACT_ATOMS: atom_id res chain seq x y z
N MET A 1 18.28 -18.41 -18.91
CA MET A 1 17.51 -17.17 -18.66
C MET A 1 17.23 -16.92 -17.16
N PRO A 2 16.69 -17.84 -16.34
CA PRO A 2 16.38 -17.55 -14.93
C PRO A 2 17.60 -17.29 -14.02
N GLN A 3 18.77 -17.88 -14.33
CA GLN A 3 19.98 -17.75 -13.50
C GLN A 3 20.52 -16.31 -13.37
N ASN A 4 20.34 -15.48 -14.41
CA ASN A 4 20.80 -14.10 -14.38
C ASN A 4 19.91 -13.23 -13.48
N VAL A 5 18.59 -13.48 -13.49
CA VAL A 5 17.62 -12.76 -12.66
C VAL A 5 17.84 -13.07 -11.18
N THR A 6 18.06 -14.35 -10.84
CA THR A 6 18.26 -14.79 -9.45
C THR A 6 19.54 -14.20 -8.86
N ALA A 7 20.65 -14.23 -9.61
CA ALA A 7 21.91 -13.65 -9.14
C ALA A 7 21.79 -12.13 -8.86
N VAL A 8 21.10 -11.40 -9.74
CA VAL A 8 20.82 -9.96 -9.54
C VAL A 8 19.93 -9.76 -8.30
N ALA A 9 18.88 -10.58 -8.15
CA ALA A 9 17.98 -10.49 -7.01
C ALA A 9 18.69 -10.77 -5.69
N GLU A 10 19.51 -11.81 -5.60
CA GLU A 10 20.29 -12.16 -4.41
C GLU A 10 21.27 -11.05 -4.02
N TYR A 11 21.99 -10.48 -5.00
CA TYR A 11 22.89 -9.37 -4.76
C TYR A 11 22.14 -8.15 -4.19
N HIS A 12 21.01 -7.78 -4.79
CA HIS A 12 20.20 -6.65 -4.34
C HIS A 12 19.56 -6.91 -2.98
N PHE A 13 19.05 -8.12 -2.73
CA PHE A 13 18.51 -8.54 -1.45
C PHE A 13 19.56 -8.40 -0.35
N ASN A 14 20.74 -9.01 -0.51
CA ASN A 14 21.81 -8.97 0.49
C ASN A 14 22.27 -7.54 0.78
N ARG A 15 22.32 -6.68 -0.24
CA ARG A 15 22.67 -5.28 -0.07
C ARG A 15 21.62 -4.51 0.74
N ILE A 16 20.33 -4.75 0.50
CA ILE A 16 19.24 -4.04 1.20
C ILE A 16 19.09 -4.56 2.63
N VAL A 17 19.17 -5.87 2.85
CA VAL A 17 19.06 -6.48 4.19
C VAL A 17 20.19 -6.03 5.12
N ARG A 18 21.39 -5.80 4.60
CA ARG A 18 22.51 -5.24 5.37
C ARG A 18 22.42 -3.73 5.59
N SER A 19 21.47 -3.05 4.95
CA SER A 19 21.29 -1.60 5.08
C SER A 19 20.68 -1.25 6.44
N ARG A 20 21.32 -0.31 7.15
CA ARG A 20 20.77 0.25 8.39
C ARG A 20 19.42 0.95 8.17
N VAL A 21 19.18 1.47 6.96
CA VAL A 21 17.93 2.19 6.63
C VAL A 21 16.72 1.26 6.65
N LEU A 22 16.87 0.02 6.19
CA LEU A 22 15.77 -0.96 6.22
C LEU A 22 15.30 -1.20 7.66
N TRP A 23 16.26 -1.49 8.54
CA TRP A 23 16.00 -1.74 9.95
C TRP A 23 15.50 -0.49 10.68
N LEU A 24 16.06 0.68 10.38
CA LEU A 24 15.60 1.95 10.94
C LEU A 24 14.14 2.26 10.55
N LEU A 25 13.71 1.89 9.35
CA LEU A 25 12.31 2.01 8.91
C LEU A 25 11.40 0.91 9.47
N SER A 26 11.94 -0.24 9.88
CA SER A 26 11.16 -1.30 10.55
C SER A 26 10.85 -0.98 12.01
N LEU A 27 11.70 -0.21 12.70
CA LEU A 27 11.51 0.21 14.08
C LEU A 27 10.21 1.01 14.32
N PRO A 28 9.88 2.06 13.55
CA PRO A 28 8.61 2.77 13.74
C PRO A 28 7.40 1.88 13.47
N ILE A 29 7.49 0.92 12.53
CA ILE A 29 6.42 -0.07 12.33
C ILE A 29 6.24 -0.91 13.60
N LEU A 30 7.34 -1.36 14.19
CA LEU A 30 7.34 -2.16 15.41
C LEU A 30 6.75 -1.39 16.60
N LEU A 31 7.23 -0.17 16.82
CA LEU A 31 6.77 0.70 17.89
C LEU A 31 5.29 1.04 17.73
N ASP A 32 4.86 1.37 16.51
CA ASP A 32 3.46 1.66 16.22
C ASP A 32 2.57 0.46 16.57
N GLY A 33 2.95 -0.74 16.14
CA GLY A 33 2.19 -1.96 16.38
C GLY A 33 2.12 -2.36 17.86
N ILE A 34 3.18 -2.16 18.64
CA ILE A 34 3.18 -2.48 20.08
C ILE A 34 2.40 -1.44 20.89
N VAL A 35 2.61 -0.15 20.62
CA VAL A 35 2.02 0.95 21.40
C VAL A 35 0.52 1.10 21.11
N ASN A 36 0.08 0.85 19.87
CA ASN A 36 -1.29 1.12 19.45
C ASN A 36 -2.19 -0.13 19.43
N VAL A 37 -1.85 -1.18 20.19
CA VAL A 37 -2.75 -2.33 20.36
C VAL A 37 -4.04 -1.86 21.02
N THR A 38 -5.15 -1.99 20.30
CA THR A 38 -6.45 -1.51 20.78
C THR A 38 -7.04 -2.48 21.78
N THR A 39 -7.13 -2.09 23.05
CA THR A 39 -7.66 -2.91 24.15
C THR A 39 -9.13 -2.61 24.47
N THR A 40 -9.84 -1.88 23.60
CA THR A 40 -11.24 -1.55 23.83
C THR A 40 -12.15 -2.77 23.69
N GLN A 41 -13.27 -2.80 24.40
CA GLN A 41 -14.22 -3.91 24.37
C GLN A 41 -14.71 -4.21 22.94
N THR A 42 -14.95 -3.17 22.13
CA THR A 42 -15.30 -3.30 20.71
C THR A 42 -14.20 -3.97 19.90
N ALA A 43 -12.93 -3.64 20.15
CA ALA A 43 -11.81 -4.30 19.47
C ALA A 43 -11.72 -5.78 19.86
N MET A 44 -11.99 -6.11 21.12
CA MET A 44 -12.04 -7.51 21.56
C MET A 44 -13.19 -8.28 20.89
N GLN A 45 -14.34 -7.63 20.68
CA GLN A 45 -15.50 -8.24 20.02
C GLN A 45 -15.27 -8.51 18.53
N TYR A 46 -14.76 -7.52 17.79
CA TYR A 46 -14.65 -7.62 16.32
C TYR A 46 -13.30 -8.18 15.84
N LEU A 47 -12.19 -7.84 16.51
CA LEU A 47 -10.84 -8.33 16.15
C LEU A 47 -10.41 -9.51 17.03
N GLY A 48 -10.88 -9.62 18.27
CA GLY A 48 -10.44 -10.64 19.21
C GLY A 48 -8.91 -10.60 19.40
N ASN A 49 -8.26 -11.74 19.13
CA ASN A 49 -6.81 -11.87 19.23
C ASN A 49 -6.06 -11.24 18.03
N LEU A 50 -6.74 -10.90 16.94
CA LEU A 50 -6.11 -10.25 15.77
C LEU A 50 -5.76 -8.79 16.01
N ARG A 51 -6.23 -8.18 17.10
CA ARG A 51 -5.90 -6.80 17.47
C ARG A 51 -4.39 -6.53 17.53
N TYR A 52 -3.60 -7.55 17.89
CA TYR A 52 -2.14 -7.47 17.95
C TYR A 52 -1.51 -7.43 16.56
N ILE A 53 -2.14 -8.02 15.54
CA ILE A 53 -1.65 -7.97 14.15
C ILE A 53 -2.19 -6.72 13.45
N ALA A 54 -3.46 -6.37 13.71
CA ALA A 54 -4.12 -5.22 13.11
C ALA A 54 -3.42 -3.88 13.44
N SER A 55 -2.80 -3.76 14.61
CA SER A 55 -2.08 -2.55 15.01
C SER A 55 -0.88 -2.21 14.11
N PHE A 56 -0.28 -3.21 13.44
CA PHE A 56 0.83 -3.00 12.50
C PHE A 56 0.39 -2.42 11.15
N GLN A 57 -0.91 -2.44 10.86
CA GLN A 57 -1.45 -1.99 9.57
C GLN A 57 -1.04 -0.54 9.27
N ARG A 58 -1.15 0.38 10.24
CA ARG A 58 -0.78 1.79 10.06
C ARG A 58 0.72 1.97 9.81
N GLY A 59 1.55 1.39 10.66
CA GLY A 59 3.00 1.42 10.49
C GLY A 59 3.44 0.92 9.12
N ILE A 60 2.93 -0.22 8.66
CA ILE A 60 3.23 -0.77 7.33
C ILE A 60 2.78 0.19 6.22
N ALA A 61 1.56 0.72 6.31
CA ALA A 61 1.01 1.64 5.33
C ALA A 61 1.81 2.94 5.17
N ILE A 62 2.45 3.41 6.25
CA ILE A 62 3.25 4.64 6.24
C ILE A 62 4.69 4.34 5.83
N CYS A 63 5.35 3.39 6.51
CA CYS A 63 6.80 3.18 6.38
C CYS A 63 7.22 2.45 5.10
N ILE A 64 6.39 1.56 4.55
CA ILE A 64 6.72 0.82 3.33
C ILE A 64 6.84 1.74 2.10
N PRO A 65 5.92 2.70 1.86
CA PRO A 65 6.12 3.72 0.82
C PRO A 65 7.46 4.45 0.94
N PHE A 66 7.88 4.86 2.14
CA PHE A 66 9.18 5.50 2.35
C PHE A 66 10.34 4.58 1.98
N ALA A 67 10.28 3.31 2.39
CA ALA A 67 11.31 2.33 2.04
C ALA A 67 11.37 2.14 0.51
N CYS A 68 10.20 2.01 -0.14
CA CYS A 68 10.10 1.89 -1.59
C CYS A 68 10.69 3.11 -2.30
N ILE A 69 10.39 4.33 -1.84
CA ILE A 69 10.94 5.57 -2.39
C ILE A 69 12.47 5.60 -2.24
N PHE A 70 12.98 5.32 -1.04
CA PHE A 70 14.41 5.41 -0.74
C PHE A 70 15.25 4.43 -1.57
N PHE A 71 14.82 3.17 -1.66
CA PHE A 71 15.54 2.13 -2.40
C PHE A 71 15.21 2.17 -3.91
N GLY A 72 13.95 2.38 -4.27
CA GLY A 72 13.46 2.35 -5.64
C GLY A 72 13.87 3.57 -6.47
N ALA A 73 13.92 4.78 -5.90
CA ALA A 73 14.33 5.99 -6.65
C ALA A 73 15.74 5.87 -7.23
N ARG A 74 16.64 5.21 -6.49
CA ARG A 74 18.04 5.00 -6.88
C ARG A 74 18.25 3.78 -7.77
N ALA A 75 17.25 2.93 -7.98
CA ALA A 75 17.40 1.68 -8.70
C ALA A 75 17.86 1.86 -10.15
N ILE A 76 17.37 2.90 -10.85
CA ILE A 76 17.70 3.16 -12.27
C ILE A 76 18.28 4.55 -12.44
N ALA A 77 17.58 5.60 -12.00
CA ALA A 77 18.06 6.98 -12.12
C ALA A 77 19.38 7.22 -11.36
N GLY A 78 19.61 6.50 -10.25
CA GLY A 78 20.89 6.52 -9.56
C GLY A 78 22.02 5.86 -10.35
N ALA A 79 21.74 4.75 -11.04
CA ALA A 79 22.69 4.05 -11.90
C ALA A 79 23.02 4.85 -13.18
N ARG A 80 22.04 5.61 -13.70
CA ARG A 80 22.22 6.57 -14.81
C ARG A 80 23.16 7.71 -14.42
N GLY A 81 22.86 8.39 -13.32
CA GLY A 81 23.63 9.55 -12.87
C GLY A 81 25.07 9.22 -12.45
N ALA A 82 25.34 7.98 -12.04
CA ALA A 82 26.67 7.52 -11.64
C ALA A 82 27.51 6.91 -12.79
N GLY A 83 27.01 6.89 -14.03
CA GLY A 83 27.71 6.28 -15.17
C GLY A 83 27.81 4.75 -15.14
N GLN A 84 27.26 4.08 -14.12
CA GLN A 84 27.35 2.62 -13.94
C GLN A 84 26.60 1.82 -15.01
N LEU A 85 25.72 2.46 -15.79
CA LEU A 85 25.12 1.80 -16.94
C LEU A 85 26.14 1.49 -18.04
N GLN A 86 27.17 2.33 -18.23
CA GLN A 86 28.20 2.06 -19.24
C GLN A 86 29.02 0.81 -18.91
N THR A 87 29.29 0.55 -17.63
CA THR A 87 29.96 -0.68 -17.18
C THR A 87 29.04 -1.89 -17.15
N THR A 88 27.71 -1.70 -17.01
CA THR A 88 26.72 -2.78 -17.07
C THR A 88 26.36 -3.19 -18.51
N VAL A 89 26.49 -2.28 -19.49
CA VAL A 89 26.32 -2.58 -20.93
C VAL A 89 27.31 -3.65 -21.43
N LEU A 90 28.44 -3.82 -20.74
CA LEU A 90 29.42 -4.87 -21.02
C LEU A 90 29.00 -6.25 -20.51
N GLN A 91 27.93 -6.35 -19.70
CA GLN A 91 27.43 -7.63 -19.21
C GLN A 91 26.29 -8.15 -20.12
N PRO A 92 26.30 -9.45 -20.50
CA PRO A 92 25.29 -10.06 -21.36
C PRO A 92 23.99 -10.37 -20.60
N VAL A 93 23.44 -9.38 -19.90
CA VAL A 93 22.19 -9.51 -19.13
C VAL A 93 21.11 -8.65 -19.77
N SER A 94 19.94 -9.23 -20.00
CA SER A 94 18.83 -8.46 -20.57
C SER A 94 18.37 -7.39 -19.57
N ARG A 95 17.99 -6.22 -20.09
CA ARG A 95 17.57 -5.07 -19.25
C ARG A 95 16.35 -5.39 -18.40
N LEU A 96 15.47 -6.23 -18.94
CA LEU A 96 14.30 -6.71 -18.22
C LEU A 96 14.70 -7.62 -17.06
N ASP A 97 15.70 -8.49 -17.24
CA ASP A 97 16.22 -9.34 -16.16
C ASP A 97 16.81 -8.50 -15.01
N VAL A 98 17.49 -7.40 -15.33
CA VAL A 98 18.02 -6.48 -14.31
C VAL A 98 16.89 -5.79 -13.54
N LEU A 99 15.84 -5.31 -14.24
CA LEU A 99 14.71 -4.64 -13.61
C LEU A 99 13.89 -5.59 -12.73
N VAL A 100 13.57 -6.77 -13.25
CA VAL A 100 12.83 -7.81 -12.54
C VAL A 100 13.65 -8.32 -11.35
N GLY A 101 14.95 -8.58 -11.54
CA GLY A 101 15.84 -8.99 -10.45
C GLY A 101 15.92 -7.96 -9.33
N LYS A 102 16.00 -6.66 -9.67
CA LYS A 102 15.94 -5.57 -8.70
C LYS A 102 14.60 -5.52 -7.95
N ALA A 103 13.49 -5.65 -8.67
CA ALA A 103 12.16 -5.66 -8.07
C ALA A 103 12.03 -6.83 -7.08
N LEU A 104 12.36 -8.04 -7.51
CA LEU A 104 12.30 -9.24 -6.67
C LEU A 104 13.20 -9.14 -5.43
N GLY A 105 14.47 -8.74 -5.61
CA GLY A 105 15.41 -8.61 -4.49
C GLY A 105 14.98 -7.56 -3.47
N GLN A 106 14.45 -6.42 -3.93
CA GLN A 106 13.94 -5.37 -3.05
C GLN A 106 12.63 -5.77 -2.36
N THR A 107 11.69 -6.39 -3.06
CA THR A 107 10.45 -6.89 -2.46
C THR A 107 10.73 -7.97 -1.43
N ALA A 108 11.65 -8.91 -1.71
CA ALA A 108 12.04 -9.94 -0.75
C ALA A 108 12.69 -9.33 0.51
N ALA A 109 13.53 -8.30 0.37
CA ALA A 109 14.15 -7.64 1.51
C ALA A 109 13.12 -6.88 2.38
N LEU A 110 12.14 -6.22 1.75
CA LEU A 110 11.02 -5.58 2.45
C LEU A 110 10.13 -6.60 3.14
N LEU A 111 9.83 -7.71 2.46
CA LEU A 111 9.04 -8.80 3.03
C LEU A 111 9.73 -9.37 4.27
N LEU A 112 11.05 -9.59 4.23
CA LEU A 112 11.80 -10.03 5.42
C LEU A 112 11.63 -9.06 6.60
N ALA A 113 11.70 -7.75 6.35
CA ALA A 113 11.51 -6.75 7.40
C ALA A 113 10.08 -6.73 7.94
N ILE A 114 9.06 -6.86 7.07
CA ILE A 114 7.65 -6.97 7.46
C ILE A 114 7.45 -8.23 8.29
N SER A 115 7.91 -9.38 7.81
CA SER A 115 7.82 -10.66 8.49
C SER A 115 8.47 -10.62 9.87
N ALA A 116 9.63 -9.98 10.01
CA ALA A 116 10.30 -9.83 11.30
C ALA A 116 9.43 -9.03 12.29
N VAL A 117 8.83 -7.92 11.85
CA VAL A 117 7.98 -7.08 12.70
C VAL A 117 6.66 -7.76 13.05
N VAL A 118 5.99 -8.39 12.07
CA VAL A 118 4.75 -9.15 12.28
C VAL A 118 4.99 -10.37 13.17
N PHE A 119 6.14 -11.03 13.04
CA PHE A 119 6.54 -12.12 13.93
C PHE A 119 6.69 -11.65 15.37
N VAL A 120 7.35 -10.51 15.61
CA VAL A 120 7.43 -9.92 16.96
C VAL A 120 6.03 -9.55 17.47
N GLY A 121 5.16 -9.01 16.62
CA GLY A 121 3.75 -8.77 16.95
C GLY A 121 2.98 -10.02 17.36
N TYR A 122 3.18 -11.12 16.63
CA TYR A 122 2.61 -12.42 16.96
C TYR A 122 3.14 -12.93 18.31
N LEU A 123 4.45 -12.87 18.55
CA LEU A 123 5.06 -13.24 19.83
C LEU A 123 4.49 -12.39 20.98
N TYR A 124 4.39 -11.08 20.79
CA TYR A 124 3.82 -10.18 21.78
C TYR A 124 2.36 -10.55 22.14
N GLY A 125 1.53 -10.87 21.15
CA GLY A 125 0.18 -11.39 21.37
C GLY A 125 0.18 -12.70 22.16
N THR A 126 1.06 -13.66 21.79
CA THR A 126 1.15 -14.95 22.49
C THR A 126 1.60 -14.83 23.94
N VAL A 127 2.61 -14.01 24.24
CA VAL A 127 3.10 -13.75 25.60
C VAL A 127 2.04 -13.04 26.44
N SER A 128 1.22 -12.19 25.82
CA SER A 128 0.10 -11.53 26.48
C SER A 128 -1.10 -12.45 26.75
N GLY A 129 -1.03 -13.73 26.39
CA GLY A 129 -2.12 -14.71 26.58
C GLY A 129 -3.15 -14.75 25.45
N PHE A 130 -2.97 -13.96 24.39
CA PHE A 130 -3.92 -13.84 23.28
C PHE A 130 -3.28 -14.32 21.98
N ARG A 131 -3.32 -15.63 21.71
CA ARG A 131 -2.72 -16.21 20.50
C ARG A 131 -3.50 -15.77 19.23
N PRO A 132 -2.89 -15.00 18.31
CA PRO A 132 -3.54 -14.66 17.06
C PRO A 132 -3.74 -15.91 16.18
N PRO A 133 -4.85 -16.03 15.44
CA PRO A 133 -5.08 -17.17 14.56
C PRO A 133 -4.13 -17.15 13.35
N ILE A 134 -3.31 -18.20 13.23
CA ILE A 134 -2.26 -18.34 12.20
C ILE A 134 -2.77 -18.09 10.77
N PRO A 135 -3.92 -18.66 10.32
CA PRO A 135 -4.36 -18.48 8.93
C PRO A 135 -4.60 -17.01 8.56
N ARG A 136 -5.17 -16.23 9.49
CA ARG A 136 -5.44 -14.80 9.26
C ARG A 136 -4.18 -13.94 9.38
N THR A 137 -3.26 -14.31 10.28
CA THR A 137 -1.94 -13.66 10.34
C THR A 137 -1.14 -13.86 9.06
N LEU A 138 -1.14 -15.08 8.50
CA LEU A 138 -0.50 -15.36 7.21
C LEU A 138 -1.20 -14.61 6.06
N GLY A 139 -2.53 -14.54 6.07
CA GLY A 139 -3.28 -13.74 5.10
C GLY A 139 -2.89 -12.26 5.13
N PHE A 140 -2.78 -11.68 6.32
CA PHE A 140 -2.29 -10.30 6.50
C PHE A 140 -0.86 -10.13 5.97
N GLU A 141 0.05 -11.03 6.33
CA GLU A 141 1.45 -11.00 5.88
C GLU A 141 1.59 -11.06 4.35
N ILE A 142 0.90 -12.01 3.71
CA ILE A 142 0.91 -12.17 2.25
C ILE A 142 0.43 -10.88 1.58
N LEU A 143 -0.65 -10.29 2.08
CA LEU A 143 -1.23 -9.07 1.54
C LEU A 143 -0.33 -7.84 1.76
N SER A 144 0.34 -7.72 2.90
CA SER A 144 1.39 -6.71 3.14
C SER A 144 2.59 -6.90 2.21
N GLY A 145 2.94 -8.15 1.89
CA GLY A 145 3.94 -8.48 0.88
C GLY A 145 3.53 -8.04 -0.53
N VAL A 146 2.27 -8.29 -0.94
CA VAL A 146 1.72 -7.83 -2.22
C VAL A 146 1.74 -6.30 -2.30
N TYR A 147 1.41 -5.61 -1.21
CA TYR A 147 1.50 -4.16 -1.11
C TYR A 147 2.94 -3.65 -1.36
N ALA A 148 3.90 -4.19 -0.62
CA ALA A 148 5.31 -3.83 -0.76
C ALA A 148 5.86 -4.14 -2.16
N GLY A 149 5.46 -5.27 -2.73
CA GLY A 149 5.82 -5.68 -4.08
C GLY A 149 5.29 -4.74 -5.15
N ALA A 150 3.99 -4.44 -5.10
CA ALA A 150 3.35 -3.52 -6.04
C ALA A 150 4.02 -2.13 -5.99
N LEU A 151 4.20 -1.55 -4.80
CA LEU A 151 4.87 -0.26 -4.64
C LEU A 151 6.32 -0.28 -5.14
N THR A 152 7.06 -1.36 -4.88
CA THR A 152 8.44 -1.53 -5.37
C THR A 152 8.47 -1.54 -6.90
N ILE A 153 7.60 -2.30 -7.55
CA ILE A 153 7.48 -2.38 -9.01
C ILE A 153 7.14 -1.01 -9.59
N GLY A 154 6.12 -0.33 -9.04
CA GLY A 154 5.72 1.01 -9.46
C GLY A 154 6.86 2.01 -9.31
N MET A 155 7.60 1.98 -8.20
CA MET A 155 8.70 2.91 -7.94
C MET A 155 9.91 2.67 -8.84
N ILE A 156 10.23 1.41 -9.17
CA ILE A 156 11.27 1.08 -10.14
C ILE A 156 10.85 1.58 -11.53
N GLY A 157 9.59 1.40 -11.91
CA GLY A 157 9.00 1.97 -13.12
C GLY A 157 9.17 3.48 -13.19
N LEU A 158 8.78 4.18 -12.13
CA LEU A 158 8.91 5.62 -12.01
C LEU A 158 10.37 6.08 -12.09
N SER A 159 11.30 5.37 -11.44
CA SER A 159 12.74 5.64 -11.51
C SER A 159 13.28 5.54 -12.95
N ALA A 160 12.69 4.68 -13.79
CA ALA A 160 13.12 4.49 -15.17
C ALA A 160 12.80 5.68 -16.08
N LEU A 161 11.77 6.46 -15.73
CA LEU A 161 11.32 7.62 -16.50
C LEU A 161 12.27 8.81 -16.40
N PHE A 162 13.05 8.89 -15.32
CA PHE A 162 13.87 10.06 -15.03
C PHE A 162 15.37 9.72 -15.05
N GLN A 163 16.19 10.75 -15.30
CA GLN A 163 17.65 10.61 -15.31
C GLN A 163 18.27 10.83 -13.92
N ARG A 164 17.66 11.67 -13.08
CA ARG A 164 18.15 12.01 -11.73
C ARG A 164 17.30 11.34 -10.67
N ALA A 165 17.92 10.65 -9.72
CA ALA A 165 17.21 9.91 -8.66
C ALA A 165 16.34 10.79 -7.74
N ILE A 166 16.64 12.09 -7.63
CA ILE A 166 15.85 13.01 -6.81
C ILE A 166 14.44 13.24 -7.38
N VAL A 167 14.29 13.28 -8.71
CA VAL A 167 13.00 13.57 -9.36
C VAL A 167 11.93 12.49 -9.09
N PRO A 168 12.17 11.17 -9.33
CA PRO A 168 11.18 10.15 -9.02
C PRO A 168 10.91 10.08 -7.51
N ALA A 169 11.90 10.32 -6.65
CA ALA A 169 11.70 10.38 -5.20
C ALA A 169 10.76 11.53 -4.81
N SER A 170 10.98 12.73 -5.35
CA SER A 170 10.12 13.89 -5.11
C SER A 170 8.71 13.68 -5.65
N VAL A 171 8.56 13.13 -6.86
CA VAL A 171 7.23 12.84 -7.44
C VAL A 171 6.47 11.82 -6.59
N ALA A 172 7.11 10.74 -6.17
CA ALA A 172 6.48 9.73 -5.33
C ALA A 172 6.15 10.26 -3.93
N PHE A 173 7.05 11.05 -3.33
CA PHE A 173 6.84 11.62 -2.00
C PHE A 173 5.74 12.69 -2.01
N VAL A 174 5.82 13.67 -2.92
CA VAL A 174 4.81 14.74 -3.04
C VAL A 174 3.48 14.14 -3.47
N GLY A 175 3.47 13.26 -4.47
CA GLY A 175 2.25 12.58 -4.93
C GLY A 175 1.61 11.76 -3.82
N GLY A 176 2.39 10.92 -3.14
CA GLY A 176 1.91 10.10 -2.02
C GLY A 176 1.42 10.93 -0.84
N ALA A 177 2.17 11.95 -0.40
CA ALA A 177 1.76 12.84 0.68
C ALA A 177 0.51 13.64 0.31
N THR A 178 0.42 14.11 -0.94
CA THR A 178 -0.73 14.84 -1.44
C THR A 178 -1.97 13.94 -1.46
N SER A 179 -1.85 12.72 -1.99
CA SER A 179 -2.93 11.74 -1.96
C SER A 179 -3.33 11.34 -0.54
N PHE A 180 -2.39 11.28 0.41
CA PHE A 180 -2.69 10.91 1.80
C PHE A 180 -3.39 12.04 2.57
N LEU A 181 -2.91 13.28 2.43
CA LEU A 181 -3.40 14.43 3.21
C LEU A 181 -4.63 15.11 2.59
N PHE A 182 -4.69 15.16 1.26
CA PHE A 182 -5.69 15.92 0.50
C PHE A 182 -6.61 15.03 -0.33
N TYR A 183 -6.74 13.75 0.03
CA TYR A 183 -7.65 12.80 -0.65
C TYR A 183 -9.06 13.38 -0.79
N GLU A 184 -9.62 13.90 0.31
CA GLU A 184 -10.96 14.49 0.32
C GLU A 184 -11.07 15.69 -0.63
N SER A 185 -10.03 16.51 -0.72
CA SER A 185 -10.04 17.71 -1.56
C SER A 185 -9.85 17.41 -3.05
N ILE A 186 -9.06 16.38 -3.38
CA ILE A 186 -8.66 16.09 -4.77
C ILE A 186 -9.61 15.11 -5.44
N VAL A 187 -10.12 14.14 -4.69
CA VAL A 187 -10.90 13.03 -5.24
C VAL A 187 -12.34 13.13 -4.79
N ALA A 188 -12.58 13.21 -3.48
CA ALA A 188 -13.95 13.18 -2.97
C ALA A 188 -14.74 14.46 -3.31
N ALA A 189 -14.14 15.65 -3.20
CA ALA A 189 -14.82 16.91 -3.46
C ALA A 189 -15.24 17.11 -4.92
N PRO A 190 -14.41 16.84 -5.95
CA PRO A 190 -14.85 16.93 -7.34
C PRO A 190 -15.93 15.90 -7.70
N LEU A 191 -15.86 14.68 -7.15
CA LEU A 191 -16.90 13.67 -7.35
C LEU A 191 -18.21 14.11 -6.70
N LYS A 192 -18.16 14.62 -5.46
CA LYS A 192 -19.34 15.20 -4.78
C LYS A 192 -19.95 16.35 -5.57
N LEU A 193 -19.12 17.21 -6.18
CA LEU A 193 -19.58 18.33 -7.02
C LEU A 193 -20.22 17.83 -8.32
N LEU A 194 -19.61 16.85 -8.99
CA LEU A 194 -20.11 16.27 -10.24
C LEU A 194 -21.46 15.55 -10.07
N TYR A 195 -21.67 14.90 -8.91
CA TYR A 195 -22.89 14.16 -8.59
C TYR A 195 -23.90 14.96 -7.74
N GLY A 196 -23.72 16.28 -7.59
CA GLY A 196 -24.74 17.19 -7.06
C GLY A 196 -24.85 17.27 -5.53
N SER A 197 -23.87 16.79 -4.76
CA SER A 197 -23.84 16.82 -3.28
C SER A 197 -23.54 18.23 -2.70
N ALA A 198 -23.93 19.31 -3.38
CA ALA A 198 -23.64 20.69 -2.97
C ALA A 198 -24.60 21.24 -1.88
N SER A 199 -25.63 20.49 -1.48
CA SER A 199 -26.54 20.89 -0.41
C SER A 199 -26.04 20.48 0.98
N GLY A 200 -25.18 21.33 1.56
CA GLY A 200 -25.24 21.64 2.99
C GLY A 200 -24.37 20.86 3.99
N GLY A 201 -23.43 20.02 3.57
CA GLY A 201 -22.46 19.37 4.46
C GLY A 201 -21.02 19.79 4.17
N SER A 202 -20.24 20.10 5.19
CA SER A 202 -18.80 20.44 5.07
C SER A 202 -18.04 19.45 4.15
N PRO A 203 -17.10 19.91 3.31
CA PRO A 203 -16.24 19.04 2.50
C PRO A 203 -15.48 18.00 3.32
N ALA A 204 -15.25 18.31 4.61
CA ALA A 204 -14.71 17.40 5.59
C ALA A 204 -15.85 16.63 6.28
N GLY A 205 -15.91 15.31 6.06
CA GLY A 205 -16.66 14.43 6.96
C GLY A 205 -18.06 14.01 6.53
N THR A 206 -18.36 13.96 5.23
CA THR A 206 -19.58 13.27 4.77
C THR A 206 -19.33 11.77 4.81
N ASP A 207 -19.73 11.16 5.93
CA ASP A 207 -19.96 9.73 6.09
C ASP A 207 -20.66 9.17 4.84
N GLY A 208 -20.16 8.07 4.27
CA GLY A 208 -20.82 7.50 3.09
C GLY A 208 -22.26 7.07 3.37
N THR A 209 -22.61 6.86 4.65
CA THR A 209 -23.99 6.63 5.09
C THR A 209 -24.85 7.89 5.00
N VAL A 210 -24.28 9.07 5.27
CA VAL A 210 -24.94 10.36 5.06
C VAL A 210 -25.15 10.61 3.57
N LEU A 211 -24.16 10.32 2.71
CA LEU A 211 -24.31 10.39 1.25
C LEU A 211 -25.40 9.44 0.72
N ALA A 212 -25.43 8.18 1.19
CA ALA A 212 -26.47 7.23 0.80
C ALA A 212 -27.88 7.64 1.27
N SER A 213 -27.99 8.30 2.42
CA SER A 213 -29.26 8.81 2.95
C SER A 213 -29.73 10.13 2.32
N THR A 214 -28.78 10.96 1.85
CA THR A 214 -29.07 12.30 1.29
C THR A 214 -29.18 12.30 -0.24
N GLN A 215 -28.54 11.34 -0.92
CA GLN A 215 -28.60 11.19 -2.38
C GLN A 215 -28.63 9.70 -2.77
N PRO A 216 -29.83 9.08 -2.80
CA PRO A 216 -29.98 7.68 -3.22
C PRO A 216 -29.58 7.41 -4.67
N ASP A 217 -29.52 8.46 -5.52
CA ASP A 217 -29.16 8.35 -6.94
C ASP A 217 -27.65 8.46 -7.24
N ALA A 218 -26.82 8.75 -6.22
CA ALA A 218 -25.39 8.86 -6.41
C ALA A 218 -24.79 7.48 -6.77
N PRO A 219 -23.81 7.40 -7.70
CA PRO A 219 -23.14 6.14 -8.02
C PRO A 219 -22.15 5.74 -6.91
N LEU A 220 -22.68 5.33 -5.76
CA LEU A 220 -21.93 4.97 -4.54
C LEU A 220 -20.85 3.94 -4.82
N GLY A 221 -21.11 3.01 -5.74
CA GLY A 221 -20.12 2.01 -6.15
C GLY A 221 -18.93 2.59 -6.90
N LEU A 222 -19.14 3.58 -7.78
CA LEU A 222 -18.03 4.23 -8.47
C LEU A 222 -17.20 5.07 -7.48
N LEU A 223 -17.85 5.78 -6.56
CA LEU A 223 -17.17 6.56 -5.52
C LEU A 223 -16.29 5.66 -4.65
N ALA A 224 -16.82 4.53 -4.18
CA ALA A 224 -16.09 3.54 -3.39
C ALA A 224 -14.97 2.83 -4.17
N LEU A 225 -15.07 2.74 -5.50
CA LEU A 225 -14.01 2.21 -6.34
C LEU A 225 -12.87 3.23 -6.49
N VAL A 226 -13.23 4.48 -6.75
CA VAL A 226 -12.26 5.58 -6.92
C VAL A 226 -11.51 5.85 -5.62
N SER A 227 -12.16 5.68 -4.46
CA SER A 227 -11.51 5.81 -3.16
C SER A 227 -10.44 4.77 -2.85
N ARG A 228 -10.42 3.67 -3.62
CA ARG A 228 -9.39 2.62 -3.54
C ARG A 228 -8.24 2.82 -4.51
N LEU A 229 -8.26 3.84 -5.36
CA LEU A 229 -7.13 4.15 -6.26
C LEU A 229 -5.85 4.51 -5.49
N PRO A 230 -5.88 5.28 -4.39
CA PRO A 230 -4.71 5.49 -3.56
C PRO A 230 -4.17 4.16 -3.04
N PRO A 231 -2.86 3.86 -3.18
CA PRO A 231 -2.28 2.59 -2.76
C PRO A 231 -2.53 2.25 -1.29
N THR A 232 -2.56 3.28 -0.44
CA THR A 232 -2.83 3.16 1.01
C THR A 232 -4.27 2.69 1.29
N ASN A 233 -5.24 3.23 0.57
CA ASN A 233 -6.66 2.86 0.74
C ASN A 233 -6.93 1.47 0.16
N ALA A 234 -6.30 1.13 -0.97
CA ALA A 234 -6.31 -0.24 -1.49
C ALA A 234 -5.78 -1.22 -0.44
N TYR A 235 -4.64 -0.90 0.17
CA TYR A 235 -4.03 -1.68 1.23
C TYR A 235 -4.95 -1.89 2.43
N TYR A 236 -5.59 -0.83 2.92
CA TYR A 236 -6.55 -0.93 4.01
C TYR A 236 -7.71 -1.85 3.65
N ALA A 237 -8.33 -1.69 2.48
CA ALA A 237 -9.46 -2.50 2.05
C ALA A 237 -9.17 -4.01 2.10
N PHE A 238 -8.05 -4.47 1.53
CA PHE A 238 -7.74 -5.91 1.53
C PHE A 238 -7.16 -6.40 2.86
N SER A 239 -6.41 -5.59 3.60
CA SER A 239 -5.88 -6.02 4.91
C SER A 239 -7.00 -6.13 5.94
N ASN A 240 -8.01 -5.26 5.89
CA ASN A 240 -9.23 -5.37 6.70
C ASN A 240 -9.97 -6.69 6.42
N TRP A 241 -10.04 -7.10 5.16
CA TRP A 241 -10.63 -8.39 4.78
C TRP A 241 -9.88 -9.58 5.40
N ALA A 242 -8.54 -9.58 5.38
CA ALA A 242 -7.75 -10.63 6.04
C ALA A 242 -7.92 -10.64 7.57
N LEU A 243 -8.17 -9.47 8.17
CA LEU A 243 -8.48 -9.34 9.60
C LEU A 243 -9.92 -9.76 9.94
N GLY A 244 -10.79 -9.94 8.94
CA GLY A 244 -12.21 -10.24 9.13
C GLY A 244 -13.04 -9.02 9.55
N LEU A 245 -12.56 -7.83 9.23
CA LEU A 245 -13.29 -6.58 9.43
C LEU A 245 -14.25 -6.29 8.26
N PRO A 246 -15.25 -5.40 8.47
CA PRO A 246 -16.12 -4.93 7.40
C PRO A 246 -15.34 -4.39 6.19
N ASN A 247 -15.91 -4.55 5.00
CA ASN A 247 -15.34 -4.04 3.75
C ASN A 247 -15.34 -2.51 3.75
N ALA A 248 -14.21 -1.92 4.11
CA ALA A 248 -13.95 -0.49 4.15
C ALA A 248 -12.49 -0.21 3.81
N ASP A 249 -12.22 0.93 3.18
CA ASP A 249 -10.92 1.41 2.72
C ASP A 249 -10.19 2.29 3.75
N ALA A 250 -10.61 2.21 5.02
CA ALA A 250 -10.05 2.95 6.14
C ALA A 250 -9.22 2.06 7.08
N LEU A 251 -8.42 2.69 7.95
CA LEU A 251 -7.62 2.00 8.95
C LEU A 251 -8.49 1.13 9.90
N SER A 252 -8.05 -0.09 10.23
CA SER A 252 -8.77 -1.03 11.10
C SER A 252 -9.20 -0.42 12.44
N LEU A 253 -8.33 0.39 13.05
CA LEU A 253 -8.64 1.12 14.29
C LEU A 253 -9.85 2.04 14.14
N LEU A 254 -9.95 2.76 13.01
CA LEU A 254 -11.05 3.69 12.74
C LEU A 254 -12.35 2.92 12.45
N ILE A 255 -12.26 1.77 11.77
CA ILE A 255 -13.42 0.89 11.55
C ILE A 255 -13.96 0.38 12.88
N VAL A 256 -13.09 -0.13 13.75
CA VAL A 256 -13.50 -0.63 15.08
C VAL A 256 -14.07 0.49 15.95
N PHE A 257 -13.57 1.71 15.80
CA PHE A 257 -14.15 2.87 16.48
C PHE A 257 -15.56 3.19 15.96
N ASN A 258 -15.77 3.15 14.63
CA ASN A 258 -17.07 3.41 13.99
C ASN A 258 -18.11 2.31 14.28
N LEU A 259 -17.68 1.08 14.61
CA LEU A 259 -18.57 -0.01 15.03
C LEU A 259 -19.14 0.15 16.45
N ARG A 260 -18.82 1.25 17.16
CA ARG A 260 -19.42 1.54 18.47
C ARG A 260 -20.77 2.23 18.28
N PRO A 261 -21.80 1.89 19.09
CA PRO A 261 -23.15 2.45 18.95
C PRO A 261 -23.19 3.99 18.96
N ASP A 262 -22.30 4.62 19.73
CA ASP A 262 -22.30 6.06 19.97
C ASP A 262 -21.16 6.82 19.25
N SER A 263 -20.46 6.19 18.30
CA SER A 263 -19.26 6.78 17.71
C SER A 263 -19.29 6.80 16.19
N VAL A 264 -19.20 8.00 15.62
CA VAL A 264 -19.01 8.21 14.19
C VAL A 264 -17.61 8.76 13.96
N SER A 265 -16.74 7.97 13.31
CA SER A 265 -15.47 8.47 12.78
C SER A 265 -15.67 9.05 11.39
N LEU A 266 -15.21 10.28 11.19
CA LEU A 266 -15.18 10.93 9.87
C LEU A 266 -14.29 10.13 8.91
N GLY A 267 -14.77 9.88 7.69
CA GLY A 267 -14.01 9.21 6.63
C GLY A 267 -13.97 7.68 6.70
N VAL A 268 -14.84 7.05 7.49
CA VAL A 268 -15.01 5.59 7.51
C VAL A 268 -16.35 5.23 6.89
N THR A 269 -16.33 4.47 5.80
CA THR A 269 -17.54 4.08 5.09
C THR A 269 -17.58 2.56 4.90
N PRO A 270 -18.19 1.81 5.83
CA PRO A 270 -18.41 0.38 5.66
C PRO A 270 -19.39 0.13 4.51
N LEU A 271 -19.00 -0.65 3.50
CA LEU A 271 -19.84 -0.86 2.31
C LEU A 271 -21.05 -1.76 2.58
N GLY A 272 -20.99 -2.66 3.57
CA GLY A 272 -22.09 -3.57 3.89
C GLY A 272 -23.40 -2.81 4.21
N PRO A 273 -23.40 -1.91 5.20
CA PRO A 273 -24.55 -1.05 5.51
C PRO A 273 -25.02 -0.17 4.34
N LEU A 274 -24.11 0.24 3.44
CA LEU A 274 -24.48 1.08 2.29
C LEU A 274 -25.27 0.35 1.21
N PHE A 275 -24.92 -0.90 0.95
CA PHE A 275 -25.56 -1.69 -0.09
C PHE A 275 -26.68 -2.59 0.47
N GLY A 276 -26.87 -2.66 1.79
CA GLY A 276 -27.97 -3.39 2.42
C GLY A 276 -28.17 -4.80 1.85
N ASP A 277 -29.42 -5.13 1.50
CA ASP A 277 -29.82 -6.45 1.00
C ASP A 277 -29.47 -6.67 -0.49
N SER A 278 -29.17 -5.62 -1.26
CA SER A 278 -28.76 -5.77 -2.67
C SER A 278 -27.34 -6.33 -2.81
N GLY A 279 -26.59 -6.40 -1.70
CA GLY A 279 -25.25 -6.97 -1.64
C GLY A 279 -24.20 -6.06 -2.25
N VAL A 280 -22.97 -6.15 -1.73
CA VAL A 280 -21.85 -5.35 -2.23
C VAL A 280 -21.46 -5.84 -3.64
N PRO A 281 -21.43 -4.96 -4.66
CA PRO A 281 -21.02 -5.34 -6.01
C PRO A 281 -19.65 -6.03 -6.07
N LEU A 282 -19.48 -6.99 -6.97
CA LEU A 282 -18.26 -7.80 -7.08
C LEU A 282 -17.00 -6.95 -7.32
N TYR A 283 -17.10 -5.86 -8.07
CA TYR A 283 -15.98 -4.94 -8.32
C TYR A 283 -15.56 -4.15 -7.07
N LEU A 284 -16.34 -4.17 -5.99
CA LEU A 284 -16.00 -3.63 -4.67
C LEU A 284 -15.55 -4.70 -3.69
N HIS A 285 -15.39 -5.94 -4.15
CA HIS A 285 -14.77 -6.97 -3.32
C HIS A 285 -13.36 -6.52 -2.90
N PRO A 286 -12.89 -6.77 -1.67
CA PRO A 286 -11.56 -6.36 -1.22
C PRO A 286 -10.40 -6.79 -2.14
N MET A 287 -10.53 -7.94 -2.81
CA MET A 287 -9.56 -8.41 -3.81
C MET A 287 -9.49 -7.53 -5.07
N ALA A 288 -10.55 -6.80 -5.41
CA ALA A 288 -10.49 -5.83 -6.50
C ALA A 288 -9.48 -4.72 -6.21
N SER A 289 -9.30 -4.34 -4.93
CA SER A 289 -8.26 -3.39 -4.51
C SER A 289 -6.85 -3.90 -4.78
N VAL A 290 -6.62 -5.21 -4.62
CA VAL A 290 -5.34 -5.85 -4.97
C VAL A 290 -5.09 -5.75 -6.46
N VAL A 291 -6.10 -6.09 -7.28
CA VAL A 291 -6.02 -6.01 -8.75
C VAL A 291 -5.73 -4.58 -9.19
N THR A 292 -6.44 -3.59 -8.63
CA THR A 292 -6.22 -2.17 -8.93
C THR A 292 -4.79 -1.74 -8.59
N LEU A 293 -4.31 -2.06 -7.38
CA LEU A 293 -2.97 -1.71 -6.92
C LEU A 293 -1.87 -2.29 -7.82
N VAL A 294 -1.98 -3.58 -8.14
CA VAL A 294 -1.03 -4.29 -9.00
C VAL A 294 -1.09 -3.75 -10.42
N SER A 295 -2.29 -3.51 -10.96
CA SER A 295 -2.47 -3.00 -12.33
C SER A 295 -1.86 -1.62 -12.50
N ILE A 296 -2.11 -0.68 -11.57
CA ILE A 296 -1.52 0.66 -11.61
C ILE A 296 0.01 0.57 -11.57
N SER A 297 0.55 -0.27 -10.67
CA SER A 297 2.00 -0.44 -10.51
C SER A 297 2.65 -1.04 -11.77
N LEU A 298 2.00 -2.03 -12.39
CA LEU A 298 2.44 -2.64 -13.63
C LEU A 298 2.37 -1.68 -14.83
N VAL A 299 1.34 -0.83 -14.91
CA VAL A 299 1.25 0.20 -15.95
C VAL A 299 2.41 1.18 -15.84
N VAL A 300 2.68 1.70 -14.62
CA VAL A 300 3.82 2.60 -14.39
C VAL A 300 5.15 1.91 -14.74
N PHE A 301 5.30 0.63 -14.38
CA PHE A 301 6.47 -0.16 -14.73
C PHE A 301 6.62 -0.35 -16.25
N ALA A 302 5.55 -0.70 -16.95
CA ALA A 302 5.56 -0.91 -18.40
C ALA A 302 5.91 0.38 -19.16
N VAL A 303 5.34 1.52 -18.75
CA VAL A 303 5.66 2.84 -19.32
C VAL A 303 7.13 3.18 -19.04
N GLY A 304 7.59 2.99 -17.80
CA GLY A 304 8.99 3.17 -17.41
C GLY A 304 9.96 2.34 -18.26
N TYR A 305 9.66 1.06 -18.45
CA TYR A 305 10.43 0.15 -19.28
C TYR A 305 10.45 0.57 -20.75
N ALA A 306 9.31 0.96 -21.32
CA ALA A 306 9.21 1.40 -22.70
C ALA A 306 10.06 2.66 -22.97
N VAL A 307 10.04 3.63 -22.06
CA VAL A 307 10.89 4.83 -22.13
C VAL A 307 12.36 4.46 -21.98
N PHE A 308 12.69 3.61 -21.00
CA PHE A 308 14.07 3.15 -20.76
C PHE A 308 14.68 2.49 -21.99
N LYS A 309 13.92 1.65 -22.69
CA LYS A 309 14.34 0.98 -23.93
C LYS A 309 14.61 1.97 -25.08
N ARG A 310 13.84 3.06 -25.19
CA ARG A 310 13.98 4.06 -26.27
C ARG A 310 15.12 5.03 -26.06
N SER A 311 15.31 5.52 -24.82
CA SER A 311 16.30 6.55 -24.49
C SER A 311 17.76 6.16 -24.75
N ASP A 312 18.06 4.86 -24.81
CA ASP A 312 19.42 4.36 -25.01
C ASP A 312 19.81 4.20 -26.48
N LEU A 313 18.81 4.20 -27.39
CA LEU A 313 19.05 4.15 -28.84
C LEU A 313 19.50 5.49 -29.41
N GLN A 314 19.36 6.59 -28.65
CA GLN A 314 19.72 7.95 -29.06
C GLN A 314 21.11 8.38 -28.58
N GLN A 315 21.81 7.55 -27.80
CA GLN A 315 23.15 7.83 -27.27
C GLN A 315 24.25 6.98 -27.93
N LEU A 316 23.90 6.21 -28.97
CA LEU A 316 24.80 5.54 -29.90
C LEU A 316 24.83 6.30 -31.22
#